data_AF-A0A5C3M4X6-F1
#
_entry.id   AF-A0A5C3M4X6-F1
#
_cell.length_a   1.000
_cell.length_b   1.000
_cell.length_c   1.000
_cell.angle_alpha   90.00
_cell.angle_beta   90.00
_cell.angle_gamma   90.00
#
_symmetry.space_group_name_H-M   'P 1'
#
loop_
_entity.id
_entity.type
_entity.pdbx_description
1 polymer ?
#
loop_
_entity_poly.entity_id
_entity_poly.type
_entity_poly.pdbx_seq_one_letter_code
_entity_poly.pdbx_strand_id
1 'polypeptide(L)'
;MVTGFSLNVSLPLNSAQITYTPFLCNASTVIEDPNGCIGAWQIINSSTTSLVSTTGPNLNQGSTSLIPQIFLNIRATALFLTTSPSSVALVNITVSTPRTAVSALFDSSLGSASILDLDNGEVTTVVLSYVDNADNANGGNGKGKIFDVDELVVLVPDESATTSFLPTATLPPIVSMPTHSTSSSFTSPSPSSTPQPIEASSNLNSRKIAQAVGLTVGLGLGLTACAVLGYLAWRWKKNSYGGRWRWKGRLTPPV
;
A
#
# COMPACT_ATOMS: atom_id res chain seq x y z
N MET A 1 -5.60 -2.92 -38.59
CA MET A 1 -6.47 -3.59 -37.62
C MET A 1 -5.98 -5.02 -37.55
N VAL A 2 -5.08 -5.32 -36.61
CA VAL A 2 -4.48 -6.66 -36.47
C VAL A 2 -5.48 -7.49 -35.69
N THR A 3 -6.19 -8.38 -36.36
CA THR A 3 -7.04 -9.41 -35.73
C THR A 3 -6.13 -10.52 -35.22
N GLY A 4 -5.43 -10.25 -34.11
CA GLY A 4 -4.69 -11.28 -33.40
C GLY A 4 -5.63 -12.15 -32.59
N PHE A 5 -5.52 -13.46 -32.70
CA PHE A 5 -6.16 -14.38 -31.76
C PHE A 5 -5.53 -14.21 -30.38
N SER A 6 -6.36 -14.29 -29.34
CA SER A 6 -5.94 -14.19 -27.95
C SER A 6 -6.33 -15.47 -27.21
N LEU A 7 -5.42 -15.98 -26.39
CA LEU A 7 -5.59 -17.20 -25.61
C LEU A 7 -5.86 -16.84 -24.13
N ASN A 8 -6.89 -17.45 -23.57
CA ASN A 8 -7.20 -17.35 -22.14
C ASN A 8 -6.33 -18.35 -21.38
N VAL A 9 -5.50 -17.86 -20.48
CA VAL A 9 -4.62 -18.68 -19.63
C VAL A 9 -5.00 -18.44 -18.17
N SER A 10 -5.42 -19.49 -17.47
CA SER A 10 -5.63 -19.40 -16.03
C SER A 10 -4.29 -19.49 -15.30
N LEU A 11 -4.07 -18.61 -14.33
CA LEU A 11 -2.90 -18.61 -13.46
C LEU A 11 -3.28 -19.31 -12.15
N PRO A 12 -2.65 -20.45 -11.82
CA PRO A 12 -2.81 -21.05 -10.50
C PRO A 12 -2.38 -20.05 -9.42
N LEU A 13 -3.18 -19.90 -8.36
CA LEU A 13 -2.89 -18.93 -7.29
C LEU A 13 -1.64 -19.27 -6.47
N ASN A 14 -1.14 -20.51 -6.56
CA ASN A 14 0.13 -20.95 -6.00
C ASN A 14 1.30 -20.86 -6.99
N SER A 15 1.12 -20.20 -8.13
CA SER A 15 2.17 -20.03 -9.15
C SER A 15 3.34 -19.23 -8.59
N ALA A 16 4.58 -19.64 -8.92
CA ALA A 16 5.81 -18.94 -8.55
C ALA A 16 5.92 -17.52 -9.14
N GLN A 17 5.05 -17.15 -10.08
CA GLN A 17 4.99 -15.81 -10.67
C GLN A 17 4.22 -14.82 -9.78
N ILE A 18 3.47 -15.33 -8.81
CA ILE A 18 2.69 -14.54 -7.88
C ILE A 18 3.49 -14.44 -6.58
N THR A 19 3.83 -13.22 -6.20
CA THR A 19 4.50 -12.95 -4.92
C THR A 19 3.50 -12.37 -3.94
N TYR A 20 3.43 -12.98 -2.76
CA TYR A 20 2.54 -12.57 -1.68
C TYR A 20 3.33 -11.89 -0.58
N THR A 21 2.89 -10.70 -0.16
CA THR A 21 3.42 -10.04 1.04
C THR A 21 2.31 -9.91 2.09
N PRO A 22 2.57 -10.18 3.37
CA PRO A 22 3.90 -10.47 3.94
C PRO A 22 4.44 -11.86 3.59
N PHE A 23 3.60 -12.89 3.56
CA PHE A 23 3.92 -14.25 3.10
C PHE A 23 2.63 -15.04 2.82
N LEU A 24 2.77 -16.21 2.18
CA LEU A 24 1.70 -17.16 1.92
C LEU A 24 1.79 -18.36 2.87
N CYS A 25 0.78 -18.54 3.72
CA CYS A 25 0.60 -19.69 4.58
C CYS A 25 -0.06 -20.86 3.84
N ASN A 26 0.44 -22.06 4.14
CA ASN A 26 -0.17 -23.29 3.68
C ASN A 26 -1.26 -23.76 4.67
N ALA A 27 -2.23 -24.55 4.21
CA ALA A 27 -3.31 -25.04 5.06
C ALA A 27 -2.80 -25.79 6.30
N SER A 28 -1.71 -26.55 6.16
CA SER A 28 -1.08 -27.28 7.27
C SER A 28 -0.53 -26.33 8.35
N THR A 29 0.08 -25.22 7.95
CA THR A 29 0.69 -24.27 8.90
C THR A 29 -0.35 -23.50 9.69
N VAL A 30 -1.52 -23.23 9.09
CA VAL A 30 -2.66 -22.61 9.80
C VAL A 30 -3.21 -23.52 10.91
N ILE A 31 -3.17 -24.84 10.69
CA ILE A 31 -3.63 -25.82 11.70
C ILE A 31 -2.63 -25.94 12.85
N GLU A 32 -1.33 -25.95 12.53
CA GLU A 32 -0.25 -26.11 13.51
C GLU A 32 0.04 -24.84 14.32
N ASP A 33 0.04 -23.67 13.68
CA ASP A 33 0.23 -22.37 14.30
C ASP A 33 -0.73 -21.32 13.70
N PRO A 34 -1.97 -21.22 14.21
CA PRO A 34 -2.95 -20.26 13.69
C PRO A 34 -2.51 -18.81 13.93
N ASN A 35 -1.66 -18.56 14.93
CA ASN A 35 -1.20 -17.21 15.26
C ASN A 35 -0.09 -16.74 14.31
N GLY A 36 0.72 -17.67 13.80
CA GLY A 36 1.76 -17.40 12.81
C GLY A 36 1.24 -16.93 11.45
N CYS A 37 -0.02 -17.20 11.12
CA CYS A 37 -0.64 -16.81 9.84
C CYS A 37 -1.56 -15.59 9.94
N ILE A 38 -1.65 -14.94 11.11
CA ILE A 38 -2.54 -13.77 11.27
C ILE A 38 -2.05 -12.61 10.40
N GLY A 39 -2.93 -12.15 9.51
CA GLY A 39 -2.65 -11.08 8.56
C GLY A 39 -1.77 -11.48 7.37
N ALA A 40 -1.38 -12.75 7.28
CA ALA A 40 -0.77 -13.30 6.09
C ALA A 40 -1.83 -13.66 5.03
N TRP A 41 -1.36 -14.14 3.89
CA TRP A 41 -2.22 -14.83 2.92
C TRP A 41 -2.33 -16.30 3.29
N GLN A 42 -3.46 -16.92 3.03
CA GLN A 42 -3.69 -18.34 3.32
C GLN A 42 -4.35 -19.01 2.12
N ILE A 43 -3.87 -20.19 1.77
CA ILE A 43 -4.53 -21.03 0.77
C ILE A 43 -5.64 -21.82 1.45
N ILE A 44 -6.88 -21.56 1.05
CA ILE A 44 -8.05 -22.31 1.49
C ILE A 44 -8.41 -23.27 0.37
N ASN A 45 -8.14 -24.55 0.59
CA ASN A 45 -8.53 -25.61 -0.33
C ASN A 45 -9.92 -26.12 0.06
N SER A 46 -10.91 -25.85 -0.77
CA SER A 46 -12.19 -26.56 -0.74
C SER A 46 -12.08 -27.84 -1.58
N SER A 47 -13.05 -28.74 -1.45
CA SER A 47 -13.10 -29.99 -2.23
C SER A 47 -13.17 -29.77 -3.75
N THR A 48 -13.48 -28.54 -4.19
CA THR A 48 -13.73 -28.18 -5.59
C THR A 48 -12.88 -27.02 -6.11
N THR A 49 -12.37 -26.15 -5.24
CA THR A 49 -11.64 -24.92 -5.62
C THR A 49 -10.55 -24.58 -4.60
N SER A 50 -9.44 -24.03 -5.08
CA SER A 50 -8.39 -23.45 -4.22
C SER A 50 -8.49 -21.94 -4.30
N LEU A 51 -8.75 -21.28 -3.18
CA LEU A 51 -8.79 -19.82 -3.10
C LEU A 51 -7.66 -19.32 -2.20
N VAL A 52 -7.22 -18.08 -2.44
CA VAL A 52 -6.24 -17.41 -1.59
C VAL A 52 -6.92 -16.27 -0.85
N SER A 53 -6.86 -16.34 0.47
CA SER A 53 -7.60 -15.45 1.37
C SER A 53 -6.66 -14.66 2.27
N THR A 54 -7.07 -13.45 2.66
CA THR A 54 -6.47 -12.71 3.76
C THR A 54 -7.55 -11.96 4.54
N THR A 55 -7.32 -11.76 5.84
CA THR A 55 -8.20 -10.96 6.70
C THR A 55 -7.73 -9.51 6.82
N GLY A 56 -6.74 -9.11 6.05
CA GLY A 56 -6.15 -7.78 6.13
C GLY A 56 -4.98 -7.71 7.12
N PRO A 57 -4.47 -6.50 7.40
CA PRO A 57 -3.31 -6.31 8.27
C PRO A 57 -3.61 -6.70 9.72
N ASN A 58 -2.63 -7.30 10.42
CA ASN A 58 -2.76 -7.62 11.84
C ASN A 58 -2.55 -6.34 12.68
N LEU A 59 -3.63 -5.75 13.17
CA LEU A 59 -3.59 -4.53 13.98
C LEU A 59 -3.17 -4.78 15.45
N ASN A 60 -3.20 -6.04 15.91
CA ASN A 60 -2.93 -6.39 17.30
C ASN A 60 -1.43 -6.53 17.64
N GLN A 61 -0.54 -6.56 16.64
CA GLN A 61 0.90 -6.77 16.86
C GLN A 61 1.74 -5.50 17.04
N GLY A 62 1.13 -4.30 17.03
CA GLY A 62 1.79 -3.03 17.35
C GLY A 62 2.80 -2.54 16.29
N SER A 63 2.62 -1.29 15.82
CA SER A 63 3.52 -0.49 14.94
C SER A 63 4.05 -1.06 13.61
N THR A 64 4.07 -2.37 13.38
CA THR A 64 4.55 -3.02 12.14
C THR A 64 3.44 -3.82 11.47
N SER A 65 2.28 -3.18 11.28
CA SER A 65 1.17 -3.81 10.57
C SER A 65 1.48 -3.83 9.07
N LEU A 66 1.87 -5.01 8.57
CA LEU A 66 2.15 -5.23 7.16
C LEU A 66 0.85 -5.33 6.38
N ILE A 67 0.68 -4.48 5.37
CA ILE A 67 -0.47 -4.50 4.48
C ILE A 67 -0.33 -5.71 3.54
N PRO A 68 -1.35 -6.59 3.45
CA PRO A 68 -1.33 -7.67 2.48
C PRO A 68 -1.29 -7.14 1.05
N GLN A 69 -0.35 -7.65 0.24
CA GLN A 69 -0.26 -7.32 -1.19
C GLN A 69 0.05 -8.58 -2.02
N ILE A 70 -0.41 -8.56 -3.26
CA ILE A 70 -0.09 -9.54 -4.30
C ILE A 70 0.65 -8.80 -5.41
N PHE A 71 1.78 -9.35 -5.85
CA PHE A 71 2.56 -8.84 -6.98
C PHE A 71 2.57 -9.87 -8.10
N LEU A 72 2.35 -9.40 -9.32
CA LEU A 72 2.36 -10.20 -10.53
C LEU A 72 3.10 -9.44 -11.63
N ASN A 73 4.00 -10.13 -12.33
CA ASN A 73 4.67 -9.61 -13.52
C ASN A 73 4.25 -10.42 -14.74
N ILE A 74 3.57 -9.78 -15.70
CA ILE A 74 2.98 -10.45 -16.87
C ILE A 74 3.21 -9.69 -18.16
N ARG A 75 3.20 -10.41 -19.27
CA ARG A 75 3.02 -9.88 -20.63
C ARG A 75 1.68 -10.38 -21.16
N ALA A 76 0.68 -9.52 -21.14
CA ALA A 76 -0.69 -9.86 -21.50
C ALA A 76 -1.39 -8.64 -22.12
N THR A 77 -2.54 -8.86 -22.74
CA THR A 77 -3.44 -7.80 -23.24
C THR A 77 -4.56 -7.47 -22.28
N ALA A 78 -4.94 -8.43 -21.43
CA ALA A 78 -5.89 -8.22 -20.35
C ALA A 78 -5.58 -9.15 -19.16
N LEU A 79 -6.02 -8.73 -17.99
CA LEU A 79 -6.07 -9.54 -16.77
C LEU A 79 -7.47 -9.48 -16.19
N PHE A 80 -7.99 -10.62 -15.79
CA PHE A 80 -9.26 -10.79 -15.11
C PHE A 80 -9.01 -11.38 -13.73
N LEU A 81 -9.56 -10.73 -12.72
CA LEU A 81 -9.53 -11.14 -11.33
C LEU A 81 -10.96 -11.50 -10.92
N THR A 82 -11.14 -12.70 -10.37
CA THR A 82 -12.41 -13.13 -9.78
C THR A 82 -12.22 -13.31 -8.27
N THR A 83 -13.15 -12.75 -7.50
CA THR A 83 -13.17 -12.85 -6.04
C THR A 83 -14.30 -13.74 -5.55
N SER A 84 -14.14 -14.32 -4.37
CA SER A 84 -15.21 -15.13 -3.75
C SER A 84 -16.43 -14.25 -3.41
N PRO A 85 -17.67 -14.80 -3.43
CA PRO A 85 -18.86 -14.12 -2.91
C PRO A 85 -18.76 -13.71 -1.42
N SER A 86 -17.85 -14.32 -0.64
CA SER A 86 -17.57 -13.96 0.76
C SER A 86 -16.63 -12.76 0.93
N SER A 87 -16.02 -12.29 -0.16
CA SER A 87 -14.99 -11.25 -0.16
C SER A 87 -15.62 -9.86 -0.02
N VAL A 88 -15.21 -9.08 0.99
CA VAL A 88 -15.84 -7.77 1.30
C VAL A 88 -14.81 -6.67 1.55
N ALA A 89 -13.58 -6.85 1.08
CA ALA A 89 -12.48 -5.91 1.25
C ALA A 89 -12.41 -4.86 0.15
N LEU A 90 -11.87 -3.69 0.52
CA LEU A 90 -11.46 -2.69 -0.46
C LEU A 90 -9.99 -2.96 -0.82
N VAL A 91 -9.71 -3.02 -2.11
CA VAL A 91 -8.38 -3.33 -2.65
C VAL A 91 -7.98 -2.23 -3.62
N ASN A 92 -6.77 -1.72 -3.50
CA ASN A 92 -6.19 -0.82 -4.47
C ASN A 92 -5.38 -1.63 -5.47
N ILE A 93 -5.84 -1.65 -6.72
CA ILE A 93 -5.21 -2.31 -7.86
C ILE A 93 -4.33 -1.26 -8.55
N THR A 94 -3.03 -1.52 -8.58
CA THR A 94 -2.06 -0.67 -9.28
C THR A 94 -1.45 -1.46 -10.42
N VAL A 95 -1.41 -0.84 -11.59
CA VAL A 95 -0.85 -1.39 -12.82
C VAL A 95 0.25 -0.45 -13.26
N SER A 96 1.47 -0.97 -13.38
CA SER A 96 2.62 -0.19 -13.80
C SER A 96 3.35 -0.86 -14.96
N THR A 97 3.61 -0.08 -15.99
CA THR A 97 4.52 -0.36 -17.09
C THR A 97 5.77 0.51 -16.93
N PRO A 98 6.84 0.29 -17.71
CA PRO A 98 8.00 1.19 -17.73
C PRO A 98 7.68 2.67 -17.99
N ARG A 99 6.53 2.97 -18.59
CA ARG A 99 6.16 4.33 -19.02
C ARG A 99 5.05 4.96 -18.18
N THR A 100 4.14 4.16 -17.62
CA THR A 100 2.92 4.64 -16.99
C THR A 100 2.55 3.80 -15.78
N ALA A 101 1.96 4.43 -14.77
CA ALA A 101 1.35 3.75 -13.64
C ALA A 101 -0.05 4.30 -13.41
N VAL A 102 -1.02 3.39 -13.24
CA VAL A 102 -2.43 3.71 -12.98
C VAL A 102 -2.87 2.91 -11.75
N SER A 103 -3.64 3.53 -10.88
CA SER A 103 -4.24 2.87 -9.73
C SER A 103 -5.74 3.11 -9.65
N ALA A 104 -6.46 2.10 -9.17
CA ALA A 104 -7.90 2.16 -8.99
C ALA A 104 -8.32 1.38 -7.74
N LEU A 105 -9.34 1.88 -7.04
CA LEU A 105 -9.97 1.17 -5.94
C LEU A 105 -11.00 0.17 -6.47
N PHE A 106 -10.96 -1.03 -5.94
CA PHE A 106 -11.84 -2.15 -6.25
C PHE A 106 -12.47 -2.67 -4.97
N ASP A 107 -13.80 -2.73 -4.94
CA ASP A 107 -14.55 -3.39 -3.87
C ASP A 107 -14.74 -4.86 -4.25
N SER A 108 -14.15 -5.77 -3.48
CA SER A 108 -14.16 -7.20 -3.79
C SER A 108 -15.54 -7.83 -3.71
N SER A 109 -16.53 -7.16 -3.10
CA SER A 109 -17.92 -7.62 -3.08
C SER A 109 -18.60 -7.59 -4.44
N LEU A 110 -18.01 -6.87 -5.42
CA LEU A 110 -18.47 -6.85 -6.81
C LEU A 110 -18.19 -8.17 -7.56
N GLY A 111 -17.32 -9.03 -7.01
CA GLY A 111 -17.05 -10.38 -7.52
C GLY A 111 -16.02 -10.46 -8.64
N SER A 112 -15.81 -9.42 -9.45
CA SER A 112 -14.74 -9.42 -10.45
C SER A 112 -14.21 -8.04 -10.80
N ALA A 113 -12.94 -8.01 -11.22
CA ALA A 113 -12.27 -6.85 -11.77
C ALA A 113 -11.54 -7.24 -13.06
N SER A 114 -11.41 -6.31 -13.99
CA SER A 114 -10.63 -6.51 -15.21
C SER A 114 -9.73 -5.32 -15.49
N ILE A 115 -8.55 -5.63 -16.01
CA ILE A 115 -7.58 -4.67 -16.52
C ILE A 115 -7.48 -4.97 -18.01
N LEU A 116 -7.83 -3.99 -18.83
CA LEU A 116 -7.87 -4.09 -20.28
C LEU A 116 -6.77 -3.24 -20.89
N ASP A 117 -6.48 -3.48 -22.16
CA ASP A 117 -5.53 -2.68 -22.96
C ASP A 117 -4.11 -2.65 -22.37
N LEU A 118 -3.67 -3.81 -21.85
CA LEU A 118 -2.29 -3.99 -21.43
C LEU A 118 -1.39 -4.11 -22.66
N ASP A 119 -0.24 -3.45 -22.63
CA ASP A 119 0.77 -3.57 -23.68
C ASP A 119 1.43 -4.94 -23.61
N ASN A 120 1.27 -5.74 -24.65
CA ASN A 120 1.86 -7.07 -24.77
C ASN A 120 3.36 -7.05 -25.10
N GLY A 121 3.90 -5.90 -25.55
CA GLY A 121 5.31 -5.72 -25.88
C GLY A 121 6.19 -5.44 -24.66
N GLU A 122 5.59 -5.01 -23.54
CA GLU A 122 6.31 -4.65 -22.31
C GLU A 122 5.85 -5.53 -21.13
N VAL A 123 6.73 -5.72 -20.13
CA VAL A 123 6.34 -6.40 -18.89
C VAL A 123 5.54 -5.42 -18.04
N THR A 124 4.31 -5.81 -17.71
CA THR A 124 3.44 -5.07 -16.80
C THR A 124 3.51 -5.68 -15.41
N THR A 125 3.72 -4.83 -14.40
CA THR A 125 3.61 -5.20 -12.99
C THR A 125 2.24 -4.82 -12.48
N VAL A 126 1.50 -5.81 -11.97
CA VAL A 126 0.20 -5.63 -11.32
C VAL A 126 0.38 -5.86 -9.83
N VAL A 127 -0.09 -4.91 -9.02
CA VAL A 127 -0.06 -4.95 -7.57
C VAL A 127 -1.48 -4.82 -7.03
N LEU A 128 -1.92 -5.82 -6.28
CA LEU A 128 -3.18 -5.76 -5.54
C LEU A 128 -2.83 -5.49 -4.09
N SER A 129 -3.26 -4.36 -3.54
CA SER A 129 -2.94 -3.97 -2.16
C SER A 129 -4.21 -3.81 -1.34
N TYR A 130 -4.23 -4.45 -0.17
CA TYR A 130 -5.35 -4.33 0.76
C TYR A 130 -5.45 -2.88 1.26
N VAL A 131 -6.66 -2.32 1.28
CA VAL A 131 -6.92 -0.99 1.83
C VAL A 131 -7.59 -1.13 3.17
N ASP A 132 -6.85 -0.77 4.23
CA ASP A 132 -7.44 -0.72 5.57
C ASP A 132 -8.38 0.48 5.68
N ASN A 133 -9.65 0.21 5.97
CA ASN A 133 -10.63 1.26 6.20
C ASN A 133 -10.56 1.65 7.68
N ALA A 134 -10.21 2.91 7.94
CA ALA A 134 -10.07 3.46 9.29
C ALA A 134 -11.35 3.36 10.15
N ASP A 135 -12.51 3.07 9.56
CA ASP A 135 -13.74 2.75 10.30
C ASP A 135 -13.58 1.49 11.19
N ASN A 136 -12.62 0.61 10.86
CA ASN A 136 -12.24 -0.54 11.69
C ASN A 136 -11.36 -0.15 12.90
N ALA A 137 -10.78 1.06 12.92
CA ALA A 137 -9.91 1.54 13.99
C ALA A 137 -10.66 2.20 15.15
N ASN A 138 -11.93 2.58 14.97
CA ASN A 138 -12.73 3.32 15.95
C ASN A 138 -13.58 2.44 16.90
N GLY A 139 -13.05 1.29 17.32
CA GLY A 139 -13.61 0.52 18.45
C GLY A 139 -14.73 -0.49 18.12
N GLY A 140 -15.02 -0.74 16.85
CA GLY A 140 -15.79 -1.92 16.44
C GLY A 140 -14.82 -3.08 16.26
N ASN A 141 -14.85 -4.09 17.14
CA ASN A 141 -14.11 -5.37 17.08
C ASN A 141 -13.28 -5.54 15.80
N GLY A 142 -12.03 -5.05 15.78
CA GLY A 142 -11.17 -4.80 14.61
C GLY A 142 -10.80 -6.03 13.78
N LYS A 143 -11.79 -6.75 13.26
CA LYS A 143 -11.64 -7.81 12.28
C LYS A 143 -11.56 -7.13 10.92
N GLY A 144 -10.39 -7.19 10.29
CA GLY A 144 -10.26 -6.76 8.91
C GLY A 144 -11.24 -7.54 8.02
N LYS A 145 -11.72 -6.88 6.97
CA LYS A 145 -12.65 -7.49 6.02
C LYS A 145 -11.90 -8.54 5.19
N ILE A 146 -12.56 -9.64 4.90
CA ILE A 146 -11.95 -10.75 4.17
C ILE A 146 -11.75 -10.35 2.72
N PHE A 147 -10.55 -10.60 2.19
CA PHE A 147 -10.26 -10.53 0.77
C PHE A 147 -9.89 -11.93 0.27
N ASP A 148 -10.77 -12.49 -0.55
CA ASP A 148 -10.63 -13.80 -1.17
C ASP A 148 -10.46 -13.66 -2.68
N VAL A 149 -9.34 -14.17 -3.19
CA VAL A 149 -9.06 -14.33 -4.63
C VAL A 149 -9.39 -15.77 -5.01
N ASP A 150 -10.29 -15.94 -5.97
CA ASP A 150 -10.75 -17.25 -6.44
C ASP A 150 -10.04 -17.66 -7.74
N GLU A 151 -10.00 -16.75 -8.71
CA GLU A 151 -9.39 -17.03 -10.01
C GLU A 151 -8.64 -15.82 -10.55
N LEU A 152 -7.54 -16.10 -11.25
CA LEU A 152 -6.79 -15.13 -12.03
C LEU A 152 -6.65 -15.66 -13.46
N VAL A 153 -7.18 -14.92 -14.43
CA VAL A 153 -7.09 -15.27 -15.85
C VAL A 153 -6.38 -14.15 -16.59
N VAL A 154 -5.38 -14.50 -17.39
CA VAL A 154 -4.69 -13.55 -18.27
C VAL A 154 -5.00 -13.86 -19.72
N LEU A 155 -5.15 -12.81 -20.51
CA LEU A 155 -5.37 -12.90 -21.94
C LEU A 155 -4.07 -12.59 -22.68
N VAL A 156 -3.47 -13.61 -23.30
CA VAL A 156 -2.17 -13.49 -23.97
C VAL A 156 -2.37 -13.57 -25.49
N PRO A 157 -1.71 -12.73 -26.29
CA PRO A 157 -1.76 -12.85 -27.75
C PRO A 157 -1.07 -14.14 -28.23
N ASP A 158 -1.63 -14.82 -29.22
CA ASP A 158 -1.18 -16.16 -29.67
C ASP A 158 0.31 -16.23 -30.05
N GLU A 159 0.88 -15.16 -30.61
CA GLU A 159 2.31 -15.14 -31.00
C GLU A 159 3.27 -15.14 -29.79
N SER A 160 2.78 -14.83 -28.60
CA SER A 160 3.53 -14.92 -27.34
C SER A 160 3.33 -16.25 -26.61
N ALA A 161 2.47 -17.16 -27.09
CA ALA A 161 2.28 -18.47 -26.47
C ALA A 161 3.45 -19.43 -26.73
N THR A 162 4.30 -19.16 -27.72
CA THR A 162 5.49 -19.97 -28.07
C THR A 162 6.79 -19.46 -27.44
N THR A 163 6.82 -18.25 -26.87
CA THR A 163 7.96 -17.70 -26.14
C THR A 163 7.48 -17.24 -24.77
N SER A 164 7.95 -17.89 -23.70
CA SER A 164 7.60 -17.61 -22.29
C SER A 164 7.02 -16.21 -22.06
N PHE A 165 5.70 -16.11 -21.86
CA PHE A 165 4.97 -14.87 -21.49
C PHE A 165 5.37 -14.35 -20.09
N LEU A 166 6.31 -15.06 -19.47
CA LEU A 166 6.87 -14.86 -18.16
C LEU A 166 8.33 -14.50 -18.32
N PRO A 167 8.86 -13.54 -17.55
CA PRO A 167 10.28 -13.31 -17.52
C PRO A 167 10.98 -14.62 -17.14
N THR A 168 11.98 -15.03 -17.92
CA THR A 168 12.83 -16.18 -17.60
C THR A 168 13.41 -15.92 -16.20
N ALA A 169 13.15 -16.82 -15.25
CA ALA A 169 13.66 -16.72 -13.90
C ALA A 169 15.19 -16.63 -13.95
N THR A 170 15.71 -15.41 -13.91
CA THR A 170 17.15 -15.17 -13.90
C THR A 170 17.56 -15.36 -12.46
N LEU A 171 18.47 -16.29 -12.19
CA LEU A 171 18.93 -16.52 -10.81
C LEU A 171 19.35 -15.17 -10.20
N PRO A 172 18.92 -14.85 -8.97
CA PRO A 172 19.36 -13.63 -8.33
C PRO A 172 20.90 -13.64 -8.27
N PRO A 173 21.56 -12.48 -8.49
CA PRO A 173 23.01 -12.41 -8.36
C PRO A 173 23.42 -12.92 -6.98
N ILE A 174 24.37 -13.85 -6.94
CA ILE A 174 24.94 -14.38 -5.70
C ILE A 174 25.64 -13.21 -5.03
N VAL A 175 24.99 -12.63 -4.02
CA VAL A 175 25.60 -11.62 -3.16
C VAL A 175 26.52 -12.37 -2.22
N SER A 176 27.82 -12.38 -2.53
CA SER A 176 28.84 -12.90 -1.62
C SER A 176 28.88 -12.02 -0.36
N MET A 177 28.77 -12.67 0.79
CA MET A 177 28.79 -12.02 2.10
C MET A 177 30.16 -11.35 2.30
N PRO A 178 30.23 -10.08 2.77
CA PRO A 178 31.50 -9.41 2.98
C PRO A 178 32.29 -10.10 4.11
N THR A 179 33.42 -10.70 3.76
CA THR A 179 34.36 -11.27 4.72
C THR A 179 35.07 -10.14 5.46
N HIS A 180 34.59 -9.80 6.66
CA HIS A 180 35.35 -8.96 7.58
C HIS A 180 36.56 -9.74 8.09
N SER A 181 37.74 -9.45 7.53
CA SER A 181 39.01 -9.92 8.07
C SER A 181 39.39 -9.02 9.25
N THR A 182 39.19 -9.50 10.49
CA THR A 182 39.66 -8.81 11.69
C THR A 182 41.18 -8.97 11.79
N SER A 183 41.94 -8.03 11.22
CA SER A 183 43.37 -7.92 11.46
C SER A 183 43.61 -7.26 12.82
N SER A 184 43.84 -8.07 13.85
CA SER A 184 44.31 -7.60 15.16
C SER A 184 45.80 -7.26 15.07
N SER A 185 46.14 -5.99 14.89
CA SER A 185 47.47 -5.47 15.21
C SER A 185 47.37 -4.53 16.41
N PHE A 186 47.87 -5.01 17.55
CA PHE A 186 48.18 -4.18 18.71
C PHE A 186 49.29 -3.20 18.34
N THR A 187 49.08 -1.90 18.55
CA THR A 187 50.19 -0.94 18.75
C THR A 187 49.75 0.22 19.64
N SER A 188 50.65 0.55 20.56
CA SER A 188 50.57 1.43 21.72
C SER A 188 50.33 2.92 21.37
N PRO A 189 49.84 3.76 22.30
CA PRO A 189 49.47 5.16 22.02
C PRO A 189 50.59 6.15 22.34
N SER A 190 50.74 7.19 21.51
CA SER A 190 51.29 8.52 21.89
C SER A 190 51.09 9.57 20.78
N PRO A 191 51.14 10.88 21.12
CA PRO A 191 50.16 11.86 20.63
C PRO A 191 50.67 12.91 19.63
N SER A 192 49.69 13.65 19.10
CA SER A 192 49.74 15.04 18.59
C SER A 192 50.44 15.34 17.26
N SER A 193 49.63 15.71 16.25
CA SER A 193 49.81 16.93 15.43
C SER A 193 48.63 17.11 14.46
N THR A 194 47.96 18.26 14.57
CA THR A 194 47.14 18.93 13.52
C THR A 194 48.11 19.67 12.56
N PRO A 195 47.73 20.27 11.41
CA PRO A 195 46.49 20.27 10.59
C PRO A 195 46.73 20.11 9.06
N GLN A 196 45.69 19.81 8.25
CA GLN A 196 45.22 20.60 7.08
C GLN A 196 44.29 19.82 6.11
N PRO A 197 43.44 20.54 5.33
CA PRO A 197 42.29 20.00 4.62
C PRO A 197 42.62 19.58 3.18
N ILE A 198 41.94 18.54 2.68
CA ILE A 198 41.91 18.20 1.26
C ILE A 198 40.44 18.14 0.84
N GLU A 199 40.11 18.99 -0.14
CA GLU A 199 38.83 19.07 -0.84
C GLU A 199 38.66 17.97 -1.91
N ALA A 200 37.38 17.80 -2.30
CA ALA A 200 36.83 17.10 -3.47
C ALA A 200 36.72 15.56 -3.33
N SER A 201 35.59 14.88 -3.61
CA SER A 201 34.52 15.17 -4.57
C SER A 201 33.19 14.49 -4.18
N SER A 202 32.11 15.26 -4.37
CA SER A 202 30.76 14.86 -4.81
C SER A 202 30.22 13.46 -4.47
N ASN A 203 29.25 13.41 -3.54
CA ASN A 203 28.08 12.54 -3.69
C ASN A 203 26.82 13.28 -3.20
N LEU A 204 26.22 14.02 -4.14
CA LEU A 204 24.91 14.64 -4.05
C LEU A 204 23.85 13.53 -4.05
N ASN A 205 23.35 13.09 -2.88
CA ASN A 205 22.02 12.47 -2.75
C ASN A 205 21.46 12.42 -1.31
N SER A 206 22.24 12.77 -0.28
CA SER A 206 21.76 12.74 1.13
C SER A 206 20.92 13.97 1.55
N ARG A 207 20.78 14.99 0.68
CA ARG A 207 20.20 16.30 1.06
C ARG A 207 18.70 16.45 0.78
N LYS A 208 17.92 15.37 0.66
CA LYS A 208 16.47 15.43 0.41
C LYS A 208 15.57 14.93 1.55
N ILE A 209 16.12 14.47 2.68
CA ILE A 209 15.30 13.90 3.78
C ILE A 209 15.14 14.88 4.96
N ALA A 210 15.91 15.97 5.03
CA ALA A 210 15.78 16.96 6.10
C ALA A 210 14.70 18.04 5.87
N GLN A 211 14.13 18.16 4.66
CA GLN A 211 13.16 19.23 4.33
C GLN A 211 11.69 18.84 4.42
N ALA A 212 11.35 17.55 4.54
CA ALA A 212 9.95 17.11 4.49
C ALA A 212 9.23 17.12 5.86
N VAL A 213 9.97 17.06 6.98
CA VAL A 213 9.37 17.01 8.32
C VAL A 213 8.99 18.41 8.84
N GLY A 214 9.64 19.47 8.36
CA GLY A 214 9.32 20.84 8.77
C GLY A 214 7.98 21.35 8.24
N LEU A 215 7.53 20.88 7.08
CA LEU A 215 6.30 21.35 6.44
C LEU A 215 5.03 20.83 7.11
N THR A 216 5.01 19.59 7.60
CA THR A 216 3.82 19.01 8.25
C THR A 216 3.59 19.59 9.64
N VAL A 217 4.66 19.83 10.40
CA VAL A 217 4.57 20.46 11.73
C VAL A 217 4.17 21.94 11.61
N GLY A 218 4.70 22.65 10.61
CA GLY A 218 4.34 24.05 10.35
C GLY A 218 2.88 24.25 9.93
N LEU A 219 2.34 23.36 9.09
CA LEU A 219 0.93 23.43 8.65
C LEU A 219 -0.05 23.13 9.79
N GLY A 220 0.28 22.15 10.63
CA GLY A 220 -0.55 21.82 11.80
C GLY A 220 -0.63 22.97 12.83
N LEU A 221 0.51 23.58 13.14
CA LEU A 221 0.57 24.74 14.05
C LEU A 221 -0.06 26.00 13.43
N GLY A 222 0.09 26.22 12.13
CA GLY A 222 -0.53 27.34 11.43
C GLY A 222 -2.06 27.26 11.42
N LEU A 223 -2.63 26.08 11.11
CA LEU A 223 -4.07 25.89 11.08
C LEU A 223 -4.72 26.02 12.46
N THR A 224 -4.06 25.49 13.50
CA THR A 224 -4.55 25.62 14.88
C THR A 224 -4.52 27.07 15.35
N ALA A 225 -3.46 27.82 15.05
CA ALA A 225 -3.39 29.25 15.37
C ALA A 225 -4.50 30.06 14.66
N CYS A 226 -4.74 29.80 13.37
CA CYS A 226 -5.82 30.45 12.61
C CYS A 226 -7.20 30.14 13.17
N ALA A 227 -7.46 28.89 13.58
CA ALA A 227 -8.74 28.49 14.18
C ALA A 227 -8.99 29.20 15.52
N VAL A 228 -7.97 29.30 16.38
CA VAL A 228 -8.07 29.99 17.67
C VAL A 228 -8.34 31.48 17.49
N LEU A 229 -7.63 32.15 16.57
CA LEU A 229 -7.85 33.57 16.28
C LEU A 229 -9.24 33.83 15.70
N GLY A 230 -9.71 32.98 14.79
CA GLY A 230 -11.08 33.07 14.24
C GLY A 230 -12.15 32.91 15.31
N TYR A 231 -11.97 31.96 16.24
CA TYR A 231 -12.89 31.76 17.36
C TYR A 231 -12.93 32.96 18.32
N LEU A 232 -11.76 33.53 18.65
CA LEU A 232 -11.69 34.72 19.51
C LEU A 232 -12.33 35.95 18.87
N ALA A 233 -12.08 36.19 17.57
CA ALA A 233 -12.71 37.28 16.83
C ALA A 233 -14.24 37.14 16.80
N TRP A 234 -14.74 35.92 16.56
CA TRP A 234 -16.18 35.64 16.61
C TRP A 234 -16.78 35.86 18.00
N ARG A 235 -16.07 35.43 19.06
CA ARG A 235 -16.50 35.61 20.45
C ARG A 235 -16.55 37.09 20.85
N TRP A 236 -15.56 37.89 20.44
CA TRP A 236 -15.54 39.34 20.69
C TRP A 236 -16.64 40.06 19.93
N LYS A 237 -16.92 39.63 18.70
CA LYS A 237 -18.03 40.13 17.90
C LYS A 237 -19.38 39.88 18.60
N LYS A 238 -19.59 38.68 19.17
CA LYS A 238 -20.84 38.34 19.88
C LYS A 238 -21.08 39.22 21.11
N ASN A 239 -20.04 39.59 21.85
CA ASN A 239 -20.17 40.49 23.00
C ASN A 239 -20.43 41.96 22.60
N SER A 240 -20.04 42.38 21.39
CA SER A 240 -20.21 43.76 20.94
C SER A 240 -21.64 44.08 20.47
N TYR A 241 -22.44 43.08 20.07
CA TYR A 241 -23.83 43.30 19.63
C TYR A 241 -24.88 43.23 20.75
N GLY A 242 -24.48 42.93 22.00
CA GLY A 242 -25.41 42.85 23.15
C GLY A 242 -25.70 44.17 23.86
N GLY A 243 -25.06 45.28 23.47
CA GLY A 243 -25.01 46.49 24.29
C GLY A 243 -25.93 47.65 23.90
N ARG A 244 -26.95 47.48 23.03
CA ARG A 244 -27.72 48.64 22.54
C ARG A 244 -29.19 48.38 22.19
N TRP A 245 -29.96 47.83 23.11
CA TRP A 245 -31.43 47.98 23.08
C TRP A 245 -31.91 48.74 24.30
N ARG A 246 -31.74 50.06 24.23
CA ARG A 246 -32.27 51.03 25.18
C ARG A 246 -33.70 51.35 24.76
N TRP A 247 -34.68 50.57 25.22
CA TRP A 247 -36.09 50.88 25.04
C TRP A 247 -36.45 52.10 25.90
N LYS A 248 -36.51 53.28 25.28
CA LYS A 248 -37.27 54.42 25.79
C LYS A 248 -38.75 54.09 25.60
N GLY A 249 -39.47 54.03 26.71
CA GLY A 249 -40.90 53.71 26.74
C GLY A 249 -41.82 54.88 26.42
N ARG A 250 -42.96 54.85 27.14
CA ARG A 250 -44.09 55.81 27.22
C ARG A 250 -45.31 55.27 26.44
N LEU A 251 -46.31 54.70 27.14
CA LEU A 251 -47.50 55.36 27.75
C LEU A 251 -48.33 56.02 26.63
N THR A 252 -49.61 55.71 26.39
CA THR A 252 -50.77 55.61 27.32
C THR A 252 -52.01 55.06 26.54
N PRO A 253 -53.10 54.64 27.23
CA PRO A 253 -54.41 54.22 26.68
C PRO A 253 -55.27 55.49 26.33
N PRO A 254 -56.60 55.50 26.02
CA PRO A 254 -57.72 54.52 26.09
C PRO A 254 -58.49 54.41 24.73
N VAL A 255 -59.62 53.71 24.52
CA VAL A 255 -60.93 53.60 25.20
C VAL A 255 -61.55 52.24 24.86
#